data_AF-A0A842VVW1-F1
#
_entry.id   AF-A0A842VVW1-F1
#
_cell.length_a   1.000
_cell.length_b   1.000
_cell.length_c   1.000
_cell.angle_alpha   90.00
_cell.angle_beta   90.00
_cell.angle_gamma   90.00
#
_symmetry.space_group_name_H-M   'P 1'
#
loop_
_entity.id
_entity.type
_entity.pdbx_description
1 polymer ?
#
loop_
_entity_poly.entity_id
_entity_poly.type
_entity_poly.pdbx_seq_one_letter_code
_entity_poly.pdbx_strand_id
1 'polypeptide(L)'
;MVDVSEYARVKWHGNWIWGKYVSPRRIRSIAGYEKTIGIKPEEKNIFMLIRKKFKVEKELETATINISADSRYKLFVNGEYIGRGINRCEEYYWYYNTYDVSELLKSGENVIAVNARFYGRALAYYTPPKLPGKSKSNSGKGGVIFDLYLSFKDGTETWLGSDKDCKITRNKGERSDMPLKNGCLGFLEEYDTTKVPKDWNEINF
;
A
#
# COMPACT_ATOMS: atom_id res chain seq x y z
N MET A 1 -7.76 6.83 -0.84
CA MET A 1 -8.01 5.51 -0.28
C MET A 1 -9.41 5.02 -0.57
N VAL A 2 -9.45 3.84 -1.20
CA VAL A 2 -10.67 3.06 -1.41
C VAL A 2 -10.98 2.33 -0.12
N ASP A 3 -12.25 2.27 0.26
CA ASP A 3 -12.65 1.34 1.31
C ASP A 3 -12.93 -0.02 0.68
N VAL A 4 -11.97 -0.94 0.80
CA VAL A 4 -12.16 -2.33 0.38
C VAL A 4 -12.99 -3.12 1.39
N SER A 5 -13.23 -2.64 2.61
CA SER A 5 -13.80 -3.46 3.68
C SER A 5 -15.29 -3.72 3.54
N GLU A 6 -16.05 -2.81 2.92
CA GLU A 6 -17.50 -2.90 2.81
C GLU A 6 -17.98 -3.93 1.76
N TYR A 7 -17.14 -4.26 0.77
CA TYR A 7 -17.46 -5.23 -0.30
C TYR A 7 -16.38 -6.30 -0.50
N ALA A 8 -15.33 -6.30 0.33
CA ALA A 8 -14.38 -7.40 0.32
C ALA A 8 -15.08 -8.68 0.77
N ARG A 9 -14.79 -9.77 0.06
CA ARG A 9 -15.16 -11.13 0.49
C ARG A 9 -14.38 -11.60 1.73
N VAL A 10 -13.51 -10.73 2.28
CA VAL A 10 -12.67 -10.98 3.45
C VAL A 10 -12.86 -9.85 4.46
N LYS A 11 -12.89 -10.21 5.74
CA LYS A 11 -12.87 -9.25 6.85
C LYS A 11 -11.44 -8.77 7.06
N TRP A 12 -11.20 -7.48 6.86
CA TRP A 12 -9.90 -6.87 7.12
C TRP A 12 -9.71 -6.62 8.62
N HIS A 13 -8.55 -6.99 9.15
CA HIS A 13 -8.06 -6.69 10.51
C HIS A 13 -7.11 -5.49 10.50
N GLY A 14 -6.51 -5.22 9.34
CA GLY A 14 -5.60 -4.12 9.08
C GLY A 14 -6.35 -2.84 8.74
N ASN A 15 -5.60 -1.77 8.83
CA ASN A 15 -6.00 -0.43 8.47
C ASN A 15 -5.23 0.00 7.24
N TRP A 16 -5.95 0.69 6.39
CA TRP A 16 -5.44 1.49 5.30
C TRP A 16 -4.43 2.53 5.81
N ILE A 17 -3.16 2.36 5.44
CA ILE A 17 -2.04 3.20 5.87
C ILE A 17 -1.38 3.92 4.69
N TRP A 18 -0.83 5.09 4.97
CA TRP A 18 -0.01 5.85 4.03
C TRP A 18 0.90 6.85 4.74
N GLY A 19 1.82 7.46 3.99
CA GLY A 19 2.64 8.58 4.48
C GLY A 19 1.85 9.85 4.76
N LYS A 20 2.40 10.72 5.62
CA LYS A 20 1.85 12.05 5.85
C LYS A 20 1.97 12.90 4.58
N TYR A 21 0.85 13.46 4.12
CA TYR A 21 0.82 14.54 3.13
C TYR A 21 0.58 15.88 3.82
N VAL A 22 1.10 16.96 3.22
CA VAL A 22 0.87 18.34 3.69
C VAL A 22 -0.44 18.93 3.15
N SER A 23 -1.22 18.21 2.32
CA SER A 23 -2.46 18.77 1.77
C SER A 23 -3.72 18.14 2.38
N PRO A 24 -4.31 18.73 3.44
CA PRO A 24 -5.71 18.49 3.73
C PRO A 24 -6.53 19.11 2.59
N ARG A 25 -7.24 18.27 1.81
CA ARG A 25 -8.19 18.75 0.79
C ARG A 25 -9.49 19.24 1.42
N ARG A 26 -9.43 20.33 2.18
CA ARG A 26 -10.60 21.13 2.53
C ARG A 26 -10.18 22.53 2.97
N ILE A 27 -10.55 23.55 2.21
CA ILE A 27 -10.63 24.94 2.72
C ILE A 27 -11.96 25.56 2.25
N ARG A 28 -12.58 26.29 3.19
CA ARG A 28 -13.91 26.94 3.22
C ARG A 28 -14.41 27.54 1.90
N SER A 29 -15.73 27.46 1.71
CA SER A 29 -16.45 28.18 0.66
C SER A 29 -16.46 29.69 0.92
N ILE A 30 -16.24 30.46 -0.14
CA ILE A 30 -16.72 31.83 -0.27
C ILE A 30 -17.53 31.85 -1.57
N ALA A 31 -18.79 32.26 -1.49
CA ALA A 31 -19.67 32.57 -2.63
C ALA A 31 -20.01 31.43 -3.61
N GLY A 32 -20.47 30.27 -3.12
CA GLY A 32 -21.37 29.38 -3.90
C GLY A 32 -20.79 28.64 -5.11
N TYR A 33 -19.49 28.75 -5.41
CA TYR A 33 -18.84 27.94 -6.44
C TYR A 33 -18.11 26.74 -5.82
N GLU A 34 -18.58 25.52 -6.11
CA GLU A 34 -17.86 24.29 -5.77
C GLU A 34 -16.62 24.13 -6.66
N LYS A 35 -15.49 24.70 -6.25
CA LYS A 35 -14.21 24.44 -6.93
C LYS A 35 -13.52 23.23 -6.28
N THR A 36 -13.68 22.05 -6.89
CA THR A 36 -12.87 20.87 -6.55
C THR A 36 -11.40 21.14 -6.91
N ILE A 37 -10.48 21.14 -5.93
CA ILE A 37 -9.03 21.15 -6.20
C ILE A 37 -8.51 19.70 -6.15
N GLY A 38 -7.87 19.26 -7.23
CA GLY A 38 -7.35 17.92 -7.49
C GLY A 38 -6.15 17.49 -6.62
N ILE A 39 -5.53 16.33 -6.94
CA ILE A 39 -4.23 15.94 -6.38
C ILE A 39 -3.20 16.94 -6.89
N LYS A 40 -2.43 17.55 -5.98
CA LYS A 40 -1.40 18.51 -6.39
C LYS A 40 -0.37 17.80 -7.29
N PRO A 41 0.22 18.47 -8.30
CA PRO A 41 1.22 17.84 -9.17
C PRO A 41 2.35 17.13 -8.39
N GLU A 42 2.84 17.73 -7.32
CA GLU A 42 3.89 17.20 -6.43
C GLU A 42 3.46 16.03 -5.55
N GLU A 43 2.15 15.71 -5.51
CA GLU A 43 1.56 14.58 -4.79
C GLU A 43 1.16 13.43 -5.74
N LYS A 44 1.57 13.50 -7.01
CA LYS A 44 1.42 12.43 -8.01
C LYS A 44 2.69 11.60 -8.13
N ASN A 45 2.55 10.39 -8.65
CA ASN A 45 3.66 9.46 -8.86
C ASN A 45 4.52 9.27 -7.60
N ILE A 46 3.86 8.93 -6.49
CA ILE A 46 4.43 8.89 -5.15
C ILE A 46 4.81 7.47 -4.78
N PHE A 47 6.08 7.26 -4.43
CA PHE A 47 6.63 5.99 -3.95
C PHE A 47 6.90 6.00 -2.45
N MET A 48 6.48 4.96 -1.74
CA MET A 48 6.65 4.84 -0.28
C MET A 48 7.20 3.46 0.05
N LEU A 49 8.16 3.41 0.98
CA LEU A 49 8.61 2.18 1.61
C LEU A 49 7.86 2.03 2.94
N ILE A 50 7.22 0.89 3.12
CA ILE A 50 6.44 0.54 4.31
C ILE A 50 7.03 -0.73 4.89
N ARG A 51 7.25 -0.78 6.20
CA ARG A 51 7.87 -1.92 6.88
C ARG A 51 7.18 -2.18 8.21
N LYS A 52 6.88 -3.46 8.50
CA LYS A 52 6.38 -3.90 9.80
C LYS A 52 7.20 -5.10 10.28
N LYS A 53 7.79 -4.98 11.46
CA LYS A 53 8.38 -6.11 12.20
C LYS A 53 7.32 -6.77 13.06
N PHE A 54 7.40 -8.08 13.20
CA PHE A 54 6.55 -8.87 14.09
C PHE A 54 7.29 -10.14 14.52
N LYS A 55 6.75 -10.83 15.52
CA LYS A 55 7.34 -12.07 16.04
C LYS A 55 6.40 -13.25 15.83
N VAL A 56 6.98 -14.41 15.53
CA VAL A 56 6.32 -15.70 15.45
C VAL A 56 6.98 -16.62 16.47
N GLU A 57 6.32 -16.83 17.62
CA GLU A 57 6.90 -17.59 18.75
C GLU A 57 6.50 -19.06 18.75
N LYS A 58 5.35 -19.37 18.14
CA LYS A 58 4.80 -20.71 18.05
C LYS A 58 5.21 -21.39 16.74
N GLU A 59 5.13 -22.71 16.73
CA GLU A 59 5.36 -23.49 15.51
C GLU A 59 4.24 -23.24 14.50
N LEU A 60 4.62 -22.65 13.36
CA LEU A 60 3.71 -22.25 12.30
C LEU A 60 3.19 -23.47 11.56
N GLU A 61 1.89 -23.48 11.26
CA GLU A 61 1.26 -24.44 10.35
C GLU A 61 1.04 -23.81 8.97
N THR A 62 0.35 -22.68 8.90
CA THR A 62 0.18 -21.91 7.66
C THR A 62 0.27 -20.41 7.89
N ALA A 63 0.70 -19.67 6.87
CA ALA A 63 0.66 -18.22 6.85
C ALA A 63 0.23 -17.69 5.48
N THR A 64 -0.76 -16.81 5.48
CA THR A 64 -1.32 -16.22 4.26
C THR A 64 -1.44 -14.72 4.40
N ILE A 65 -0.92 -13.97 3.43
CA ILE A 65 -1.02 -12.51 3.40
C ILE A 65 -1.97 -12.03 2.29
N ASN A 66 -2.98 -11.27 2.69
CA ASN A 66 -3.82 -10.49 1.80
C ASN A 66 -3.27 -9.07 1.70
N ILE A 67 -3.20 -8.51 0.51
CA ILE A 67 -2.68 -7.15 0.31
C ILE A 67 -3.39 -6.43 -0.84
N SER A 68 -3.71 -5.16 -0.60
CA SER A 68 -4.20 -4.22 -1.61
C SER A 68 -3.46 -2.89 -1.52
N ALA A 69 -3.54 -2.10 -2.60
CA ALA A 69 -2.97 -0.77 -2.64
C ALA A 69 -3.78 0.16 -3.53
N ASP A 70 -3.69 1.44 -3.20
CA ASP A 70 -3.98 2.56 -4.09
C ASP A 70 -2.63 3.26 -4.36
N SER A 71 -1.91 2.96 -5.44
CA SER A 71 -2.39 2.32 -6.70
C SER A 71 -1.71 1.00 -7.03
N ARG A 72 -0.44 0.82 -6.62
CA ARG A 72 0.35 -0.38 -6.85
C ARG A 72 1.28 -0.67 -5.67
N TYR A 73 1.73 -1.91 -5.56
CA TYR A 73 2.71 -2.35 -4.59
C TYR A 73 3.66 -3.41 -5.18
N LYS A 74 4.83 -3.54 -4.56
CA LYS A 74 5.70 -4.73 -4.55
C LYS A 74 5.82 -5.20 -3.10
N LEU A 75 5.53 -6.47 -2.85
CA LEU A 75 5.54 -7.10 -1.52
C LEU A 75 6.80 -7.92 -1.33
N PHE A 76 7.39 -7.80 -0.14
CA PHE A 76 8.52 -8.56 0.33
C PHE A 76 8.25 -9.12 1.72
N VAL A 77 8.74 -10.33 1.99
CA VAL A 77 8.75 -10.93 3.33
C VAL A 77 10.16 -11.42 3.61
N ASN A 78 10.76 -10.97 4.72
CA ASN A 78 12.13 -11.34 5.10
C ASN A 78 13.19 -11.12 3.99
N GLY A 79 13.04 -10.06 3.19
CA GLY A 79 13.91 -9.74 2.06
C GLY A 79 13.46 -10.37 0.73
N GLU A 80 12.73 -11.49 0.77
CA GLU A 80 12.28 -12.22 -0.42
C GLU A 80 11.12 -11.51 -1.12
N TYR A 81 11.20 -11.42 -2.45
CA TYR A 81 10.15 -10.81 -3.27
C TYR A 81 9.00 -11.78 -3.50
N ILE A 82 7.80 -11.39 -3.10
CA ILE A 82 6.60 -12.24 -3.18
C ILE A 82 5.82 -11.99 -4.46
N GLY A 83 5.64 -10.71 -4.80
CA GLY A 83 4.78 -10.34 -5.89
C GLY A 83 4.48 -8.85 -5.95
N ARG A 84 3.69 -8.48 -6.95
CA ARG A 84 3.24 -7.11 -7.18
C ARG A 84 1.76 -7.09 -7.50
N GLY A 85 1.15 -5.95 -7.22
CA GLY A 85 -0.25 -5.72 -7.51
C GLY A 85 -0.60 -4.24 -7.45
N ILE A 86 -1.87 -3.87 -7.41
CA ILE A 86 -3.02 -4.76 -7.64
C ILE A 86 -3.23 -5.03 -9.15
N ASN A 87 -3.98 -6.09 -9.45
CA ASN A 87 -4.53 -6.30 -10.79
C ASN A 87 -5.43 -5.11 -11.19
N ARG A 88 -5.64 -4.92 -12.50
CA ARG A 88 -6.57 -3.89 -12.98
C ARG A 88 -7.96 -4.19 -12.44
N CYS A 89 -8.63 -3.17 -11.92
CA CYS A 89 -9.94 -3.27 -11.33
C CYS A 89 -10.70 -1.96 -11.55
N GLU A 90 -12.02 -2.03 -11.41
CA GLU A 90 -12.89 -0.85 -11.43
C GLU A 90 -12.88 -0.19 -10.05
N GLU A 91 -13.22 1.11 -9.99
CA GLU A 91 -13.21 1.83 -8.70
C GLU A 91 -14.23 1.30 -7.68
N TYR A 92 -15.27 0.60 -8.13
CA TYR A 92 -16.30 -0.01 -7.26
C TYR A 92 -15.95 -1.44 -6.81
N TYR A 93 -15.05 -2.12 -7.53
CA TYR A 93 -14.67 -3.50 -7.29
C TYR A 93 -13.16 -3.60 -7.09
N TRP A 94 -12.67 -3.03 -6.00
CA TRP A 94 -11.24 -2.92 -5.76
C TRP A 94 -10.62 -4.25 -5.35
N TYR A 95 -9.59 -4.68 -6.07
CA TYR A 95 -8.99 -5.99 -5.88
C TYR A 95 -7.91 -5.99 -4.80
N TYR A 96 -7.68 -7.17 -4.25
CA TYR A 96 -6.53 -7.52 -3.42
C TYR A 96 -5.95 -8.82 -3.97
N ASN A 97 -4.70 -9.11 -3.61
CA ASN A 97 -4.09 -10.40 -3.90
C ASN A 97 -3.84 -11.14 -2.58
N THR A 98 -3.78 -12.45 -2.67
CA THR A 98 -3.47 -13.37 -1.57
C THR A 98 -2.21 -14.14 -1.92
N TYR A 99 -1.28 -14.25 -0.98
CA TYR A 99 -0.04 -15.00 -1.14
C TYR A 99 0.14 -15.94 0.05
N ASP A 100 0.53 -17.18 -0.22
CA ASP A 100 1.07 -18.08 0.79
C ASP A 100 2.51 -17.64 1.10
N VAL A 101 2.80 -17.45 2.38
CA VAL A 101 4.11 -17.05 2.89
C VAL A 101 4.60 -17.97 4.00
N SER A 102 3.99 -19.15 4.14
CA SER A 102 4.27 -20.12 5.20
C SER A 102 5.75 -20.49 5.27
N GLU A 103 6.35 -20.79 4.12
CA GLU A 103 7.75 -21.23 4.02
C GLU A 103 8.78 -20.08 4.19
N LEU A 104 8.32 -18.83 4.17
CA LEU A 104 9.19 -17.66 4.27
C LEU A 104 9.29 -17.11 5.68
N LEU A 105 8.34 -17.47 6.55
CA LEU A 105 8.35 -17.07 7.95
C LEU A 105 9.22 -18.02 8.77
N LYS A 106 9.90 -17.46 9.77
CA LYS A 106 10.75 -18.21 10.70
C LYS A 106 10.32 -17.97 12.14
N SER A 107 10.76 -18.84 13.05
CA SER A 107 10.62 -18.58 14.49
C SER A 107 11.38 -17.31 14.87
N GLY A 108 10.79 -16.50 15.76
CA GLY A 108 11.34 -15.21 16.18
C GLY A 108 10.92 -14.05 15.27
N GLU A 109 11.86 -13.13 15.02
CA GLU A 109 11.57 -11.90 14.27
C GLU A 109 11.42 -12.14 12.78
N ASN A 110 10.36 -11.52 12.23
CA ASN A 110 10.04 -11.48 10.81
C ASN A 110 9.72 -10.05 10.39
N VAL A 111 9.76 -9.79 9.08
CA VAL A 111 9.44 -8.50 8.50
C VAL A 111 8.56 -8.65 7.27
N ILE A 112 7.51 -7.82 7.19
CA ILE A 112 6.80 -7.50 5.96
C ILE A 112 7.30 -6.15 5.47
N ALA A 113 7.64 -6.08 4.18
CA ALA A 113 8.07 -4.87 3.51
C ALA A 113 7.26 -4.64 2.23
N VAL A 114 6.86 -3.40 1.98
CA VAL A 114 6.06 -3.01 0.81
C VAL A 114 6.66 -1.77 0.18
N ASN A 115 7.02 -1.85 -1.10
CA ASN A 115 7.28 -0.68 -1.93
C ASN A 115 5.99 -0.32 -2.67
N ALA A 116 5.35 0.77 -2.26
CA ALA A 116 4.06 1.19 -2.76
C ALA A 116 4.18 2.39 -3.69
N ARG A 117 3.41 2.38 -4.78
CA ARG A 117 3.29 3.50 -5.72
C ARG A 117 1.86 3.99 -5.78
N PHE A 118 1.71 5.31 -5.68
CA PHE A 118 0.46 6.01 -5.90
C PHE A 118 0.55 6.89 -7.15
N TYR A 119 -0.33 6.67 -8.12
CA TYR A 119 -0.30 7.44 -9.36
C TYR A 119 -0.81 8.87 -9.17
N GLY A 120 -1.88 9.04 -8.38
CA GLY A 120 -2.52 10.33 -8.15
C GLY A 120 -3.22 10.95 -9.37
N ARG A 121 -3.51 10.15 -10.40
CA ARG A 121 -4.24 10.55 -11.60
C ARG A 121 -4.86 9.33 -12.27
N ALA A 122 -5.97 9.53 -12.99
CA ALA A 122 -6.51 8.54 -13.93
C ALA A 122 -5.53 8.20 -15.06
N LEU A 123 -5.43 6.91 -15.35
CA LEU A 123 -4.66 6.31 -16.44
C LEU A 123 -5.56 5.29 -17.16
N ALA A 124 -5.18 4.83 -18.35
CA ALA A 124 -5.99 3.87 -19.14
C ALA A 124 -6.25 2.52 -18.42
N TYR A 125 -5.56 2.24 -17.33
CA TYR A 125 -5.66 1.00 -16.55
C TYR A 125 -5.85 1.23 -15.05
N TYR A 126 -6.15 2.46 -14.65
CA TYR A 126 -6.35 2.84 -13.26
C TYR A 126 -7.31 4.02 -13.20
N THR A 127 -8.48 3.77 -12.64
CA THR A 127 -9.44 4.82 -12.28
C THR A 127 -9.24 5.15 -10.80
N PRO A 128 -8.83 6.39 -10.45
CA PRO A 128 -8.75 6.78 -9.07
C PRO A 128 -10.15 6.75 -8.46
N PRO A 129 -10.30 6.30 -7.21
CA PRO A 129 -11.60 6.35 -6.54
C PRO A 129 -12.18 7.75 -6.54
N LYS A 130 -13.50 7.84 -6.79
CA LYS A 130 -14.25 9.09 -6.68
C LYS A 130 -14.01 9.71 -5.31
N LEU A 131 -13.79 11.02 -5.27
CA LEU A 131 -13.54 11.74 -4.03
C LEU A 131 -14.87 12.04 -3.31
N PRO A 132 -14.89 12.06 -1.97
CA PRO A 132 -13.79 11.85 -1.04
C PRO A 132 -13.67 10.36 -0.66
N GLY A 133 -13.68 9.44 -1.62
CA GLY A 133 -13.79 8.00 -1.39
C GLY A 133 -14.98 7.67 -0.49
N LYS A 134 -15.00 6.45 0.04
CA LYS A 134 -15.98 6.07 1.07
C LYS A 134 -15.58 6.53 2.47
N SER A 135 -14.28 6.71 2.73
CA SER A 135 -13.77 7.28 3.98
C SER A 135 -13.51 8.79 3.86
N LYS A 136 -14.31 9.60 4.55
CA LYS A 136 -14.24 11.07 4.50
C LYS A 136 -12.90 11.66 5.01
N SER A 137 -12.11 10.91 5.80
CA SER A 137 -10.89 11.42 6.45
C SER A 137 -9.59 11.15 5.69
N ASN A 138 -9.53 10.10 4.84
CA ASN A 138 -8.28 9.61 4.25
C ASN A 138 -8.30 9.40 2.73
N SER A 139 -9.38 9.79 2.05
CA SER A 139 -9.49 9.55 0.61
C SER A 139 -8.69 10.51 -0.27
N GLY A 140 -8.29 10.05 -1.45
CA GLY A 140 -7.41 10.78 -2.37
C GLY A 140 -5.93 10.83 -1.99
N LYS A 141 -5.55 10.27 -0.83
CA LYS A 141 -4.18 9.94 -0.46
C LYS A 141 -3.95 8.48 -0.89
N GLY A 142 -2.82 8.17 -1.51
CA GLY A 142 -2.43 6.78 -1.80
C GLY A 142 -2.55 5.89 -0.57
N GLY A 143 -2.54 4.58 -0.73
CA GLY A 143 -2.76 3.69 0.40
C GLY A 143 -2.17 2.31 0.18
N VAL A 144 -1.87 1.64 1.28
CA VAL A 144 -1.67 0.20 1.34
C VAL A 144 -2.49 -0.35 2.49
N ILE A 145 -3.06 -1.53 2.30
CA ILE A 145 -3.63 -2.34 3.36
C ILE A 145 -3.12 -3.76 3.19
N PHE A 146 -2.70 -4.40 4.27
CA PHE A 146 -2.39 -5.82 4.27
C PHE A 146 -2.87 -6.48 5.56
N ASP A 147 -3.14 -7.77 5.48
CA ASP A 147 -3.48 -8.65 6.60
C ASP A 147 -2.79 -9.98 6.45
N LEU A 148 -1.99 -10.33 7.45
CA LEU A 148 -1.32 -11.61 7.59
C LEU A 148 -2.13 -12.50 8.54
N TYR A 149 -2.65 -13.59 8.02
CA TYR A 149 -3.20 -14.69 8.78
C TYR A 149 -2.09 -15.68 9.15
N LEU A 150 -2.10 -16.15 10.39
CA LEU A 150 -1.21 -17.19 10.90
C LEU A 150 -2.05 -18.27 11.59
N SER A 151 -1.85 -19.53 11.22
CA SER A 151 -2.29 -20.70 11.99
C SER A 151 -1.09 -21.44 12.56
N PHE A 152 -1.23 -22.01 13.74
CA PHE A 152 -0.17 -22.70 14.46
C PHE A 152 -0.52 -24.16 14.70
N LYS A 153 0.50 -25.02 14.85
CA LYS A 153 0.30 -26.46 15.07
C LYS A 153 -0.43 -26.80 16.37
N ASP A 154 -0.50 -25.87 17.33
CA ASP A 154 -1.30 -26.01 18.55
C ASP A 154 -2.80 -25.71 18.35
N GLY A 155 -3.22 -25.44 17.11
CA GLY A 155 -4.60 -25.12 16.74
C GLY A 155 -4.99 -23.65 17.00
N THR A 156 -4.07 -22.80 17.47
CA THR A 156 -4.36 -21.38 17.64
C THR A 156 -4.12 -20.59 16.35
N GLU A 157 -4.80 -19.45 16.24
CA GLU A 157 -4.75 -18.59 15.06
C GLU A 157 -4.58 -17.13 15.46
N THR A 158 -3.96 -16.32 14.60
CA THR A 158 -3.87 -14.88 14.81
C THR A 158 -3.82 -14.09 13.51
N TRP A 159 -4.13 -12.80 13.61
CA TRP A 159 -4.13 -11.85 12.50
C TRP A 159 -3.22 -10.67 12.83
N LEU A 160 -2.38 -10.30 11.87
CA LEU A 160 -1.51 -9.13 11.93
C LEU A 160 -1.80 -8.23 10.73
N GLY A 161 -2.38 -7.06 10.99
CA GLY A 161 -2.74 -6.11 9.96
C GLY A 161 -1.74 -4.96 9.81
N SER A 162 -1.84 -4.24 8.70
CA SER A 162 -1.22 -2.92 8.56
C SER A 162 -1.83 -1.92 9.55
N ASP A 163 -1.02 -1.18 10.29
CA ASP A 163 -1.49 -0.29 11.35
C ASP A 163 -0.47 0.80 11.68
N LYS A 164 -0.68 1.50 12.81
CA LYS A 164 0.20 2.57 13.30
C LYS A 164 1.63 2.10 13.62
N ASP A 165 1.86 0.80 13.80
CA ASP A 165 3.17 0.25 14.12
C ASP A 165 4.01 0.01 12.84
N CYS A 166 3.41 0.20 11.65
CA CYS A 166 4.14 0.24 10.39
C CYS A 166 5.02 1.49 10.31
N LYS A 167 6.31 1.29 10.01
CA LYS A 167 7.24 2.36 9.67
C LYS A 167 7.09 2.70 8.20
N ILE A 168 6.94 3.99 7.89
CA ILE A 168 6.68 4.47 6.53
C ILE A 168 7.67 5.59 6.20
N THR A 169 8.35 5.48 5.05
CA THR A 169 9.25 6.52 4.55
C THR A 169 9.12 6.71 3.04
N ARG A 170 9.59 7.85 2.56
CA ARG A 170 9.62 8.16 1.14
C ARG A 170 10.65 7.27 0.43
N ASN A 171 10.28 6.61 -0.67
CA ASN A 171 11.28 6.02 -1.54
C ASN A 171 11.90 7.12 -2.41
N LYS A 172 13.13 7.53 -2.11
CA LYS A 172 13.87 8.55 -2.88
C LYS A 172 14.61 7.99 -4.09
N GLY A 173 14.75 6.66 -4.20
CA GLY A 173 15.34 6.02 -5.37
C GLY A 173 14.41 6.00 -6.57
N GLU A 174 13.09 6.06 -6.37
CA GLU A 174 12.12 6.17 -7.47
C GLU A 174 11.71 7.64 -7.69
N ARG A 175 12.13 8.20 -8.84
CA ARG A 175 11.87 9.60 -9.17
C ARG A 175 10.38 9.85 -9.41
N SER A 176 9.87 10.92 -8.81
CA SER A 176 8.43 11.21 -8.75
C SER A 176 7.99 12.28 -9.73
N ASP A 177 8.92 13.11 -10.18
CA ASP A 177 8.76 14.19 -11.16
C ASP A 177 8.94 13.71 -12.62
N MET A 178 8.99 12.40 -12.85
CA MET A 178 9.07 11.85 -14.20
C MET A 178 7.85 12.26 -15.04
N PRO A 179 8.02 12.58 -16.33
CA PRO A 179 6.89 12.88 -17.20
C PRO A 179 6.06 11.62 -17.47
N LEU A 180 4.83 11.82 -17.94
CA LEU A 180 4.02 10.73 -18.48
C LEU A 180 4.70 10.14 -19.72
N LYS A 181 4.66 8.82 -19.86
CA LYS A 181 5.14 8.14 -21.08
C LYS A 181 4.34 8.57 -22.30
N ASN A 182 3.03 8.72 -22.14
CA ASN A 182 2.09 9.31 -23.11
C ASN A 182 0.76 9.63 -22.39
N GLY A 183 -0.28 10.05 -23.15
CA GLY A 183 -1.58 10.40 -22.57
C GLY A 183 -2.39 9.23 -21.95
N CYS A 184 -2.04 7.98 -22.27
CA CYS A 184 -2.78 6.78 -21.84
C CYS A 184 -2.06 6.00 -20.73
N LEU A 185 -0.73 5.99 -20.75
CA LEU A 185 0.12 5.25 -19.83
C LEU A 185 0.58 6.12 -18.65
N GLY A 186 1.12 5.46 -17.63
CA GLY A 186 1.70 6.13 -16.47
C GLY A 186 3.00 6.87 -16.75
N PHE A 187 3.67 7.25 -15.67
CA PHE A 187 4.94 7.97 -15.68
C PHE A 187 6.07 7.08 -16.18
N LEU A 188 7.05 7.68 -16.89
CA LEU A 188 8.36 7.07 -17.06
C LEU A 188 8.98 6.76 -15.69
N GLU A 189 9.87 5.78 -15.64
CA GLU A 189 10.51 5.34 -14.41
C GLU A 189 12.01 5.60 -14.52
N GLU A 190 12.56 6.24 -13.49
CA GLU A 190 13.98 6.34 -13.25
C GLU A 190 14.23 5.84 -11.82
N TYR A 191 15.17 4.90 -11.69
CA TYR A 191 15.46 4.24 -10.44
C TYR A 191 16.95 4.36 -10.10
N ASP A 192 17.23 5.09 -9.01
CA ASP A 192 18.56 5.26 -8.45
C ASP A 192 18.71 4.40 -7.20
N THR A 193 19.40 3.27 -7.33
CA THR A 193 19.63 2.31 -6.25
C THR A 193 20.41 2.91 -5.09
N THR A 194 21.24 3.93 -5.33
CA THR A 194 22.06 4.57 -4.28
C THR A 194 21.23 5.38 -3.29
N LYS A 195 20.00 5.75 -3.68
CA LYS A 195 19.03 6.50 -2.86
C LYS A 195 18.00 5.62 -2.16
N VAL A 196 18.03 4.31 -2.39
CA VAL A 196 17.20 3.34 -1.67
C VAL A 196 17.98 2.84 -0.47
N PRO A 197 17.41 2.88 0.75
CA PRO A 197 18.10 2.33 1.91
C PRO A 197 18.43 0.85 1.64
N LYS A 198 19.71 0.50 1.77
CA LYS A 198 20.19 -0.84 1.53
C LYS A 198 19.49 -1.83 2.48
N ASP A 199 19.09 -2.99 1.98
CA ASP A 199 18.53 -4.10 2.76
C ASP A 199 17.26 -3.73 3.56
N TRP A 200 16.55 -2.65 3.20
CA TRP A 200 15.39 -2.11 3.94
C TRP A 200 14.24 -3.10 4.17
N ASN A 201 14.16 -4.11 3.31
CA ASN A 201 13.17 -5.18 3.32
C ASN A 201 13.63 -6.42 4.12
N GLU A 202 14.87 -6.44 4.61
CA GLU A 202 15.41 -7.51 5.45
C GLU A 202 15.14 -7.27 6.94
N ILE A 203 15.37 -8.29 7.75
CA ILE A 203 15.08 -8.28 9.20
C ILE A 203 16.06 -7.40 9.96
N ASN A 204 17.33 -7.39 9.53
CA ASN A 204 18.44 -6.75 10.22
C ASN A 204 18.62 -5.26 9.88
N PHE A 205 17.74 -4.72 9.04
CA PHE A 205 17.63 -3.29 8.80
C PHE A 205 17.05 -2.51 9.98
#